data_AF-A0A356FUB4-F1
#
_entry.id   AF-A0A356FUB4-F1
#
_cell.length_a   1.000
_cell.length_b   1.000
_cell.length_c   1.000
_cell.angle_alpha   90.00
_cell.angle_beta   90.00
_cell.angle_gamma   90.00
#
_symmetry.space_group_name_H-M   'P 1'
#
loop_
_entity.id
_entity.type
_entity.pdbx_description
1 polymer ?
#
loop_
_entity_poly.entity_id
_entity_poly.type
_entity_poly.pdbx_seq_one_letter_code
_entity_poly.pdbx_strand_id
1 'polypeptide(L)'
;MGWMHDTLEYMQKDTINRQQAHDKLSFGMLYQYSECFTQVFSHDEVVHEKKSMLEKMPGESLLNKAKQMRCLYGFMWMWPGKKTLFMGCDYGQTSEWRYKDFLDWHLLDSFEHSGIQSCVRDLNQIYQEIPSIAQKDYNKDGFEWINHSDSKNCSLAFLRKGHKAEDTLLVVGNFSSE
;
A
#
# COMPACT_ATOMS: atom_id res chain seq x y z
N MET A 1 10.59 1.97 9.02
CA MET A 1 9.88 3.26 9.07
C MET A 1 10.02 4.09 7.79
N GLY A 2 11.21 4.19 7.17
CA GLY A 2 11.39 4.98 5.94
C GLY A 2 10.39 4.69 4.83
N TRP A 3 10.18 3.41 4.50
CA TRP A 3 9.21 2.98 3.47
C TRP A 3 7.80 3.54 3.69
N MET A 4 7.32 3.51 4.94
CA MET A 4 5.99 4.03 5.29
C MET A 4 5.90 5.53 5.01
N HIS A 5 6.92 6.30 5.41
CA HIS A 5 6.95 7.74 5.22
C HIS A 5 7.04 8.11 3.74
N ASP A 6 7.98 7.52 3.00
CA ASP A 6 8.17 7.81 1.58
C ASP A 6 6.92 7.44 0.75
N THR A 7 6.32 6.27 1.04
CA THR A 7 5.12 5.81 0.33
C THR A 7 3.92 6.69 0.64
N LEU A 8 3.71 7.10 1.90
CA LEU A 8 2.61 8.00 2.26
C LEU A 8 2.81 9.41 1.70
N GLU A 9 4.03 9.93 1.69
CA GLU A 9 4.34 11.23 1.10
C GLU A 9 4.03 11.22 -0.41
N TYR A 10 4.39 10.13 -1.09
CA TYR A 10 4.04 9.94 -2.50
C TYR A 10 2.52 9.85 -2.71
N MET A 11 1.84 8.99 -1.95
CA MET A 11 0.41 8.76 -2.13
C MET A 11 -0.45 9.97 -1.77
N GLN A 12 -0.01 10.83 -0.84
CA GLN A 12 -0.70 12.07 -0.48
C GLN A 12 -0.65 13.17 -1.55
N LYS A 13 0.31 13.10 -2.48
CA LYS A 13 0.38 14.06 -3.58
C LYS A 13 -0.78 13.84 -4.55
N ASP A 14 -1.31 14.95 -5.07
CA ASP A 14 -2.19 14.93 -6.23
C ASP A 14 -1.56 14.10 -7.36
N THR A 15 -2.35 13.31 -8.07
CA THR A 15 -1.87 12.36 -9.08
C THR A 15 -1.04 13.05 -10.16
N ILE A 16 -1.37 14.29 -10.52
CA ILE A 16 -0.61 15.06 -11.54
C ILE A 16 0.81 15.44 -11.07
N ASN A 17 1.02 15.51 -9.75
CA ASN A 17 2.28 15.94 -9.15
C ASN A 17 3.20 14.78 -8.76
N ARG A 18 2.72 13.53 -8.89
CA ARG A 18 3.46 12.33 -8.47
C ARG A 18 4.70 12.06 -9.31
N GLN A 19 4.74 12.50 -10.56
CA GLN A 19 5.92 12.36 -11.43
C GLN A 19 7.19 12.89 -10.77
N GLN A 20 7.10 14.01 -10.05
CA GLN A 20 8.25 14.69 -9.42
C GLN A 20 8.80 13.97 -8.19
N ALA A 21 8.04 13.03 -7.62
CA ALA A 21 8.39 12.31 -6.40
C ALA A 21 8.45 10.80 -6.62
N HIS A 22 8.56 10.34 -7.87
CA HIS A 22 8.47 8.92 -8.20
C HIS A 22 9.56 8.06 -7.55
N ASP A 23 10.71 8.65 -7.26
CA ASP A 23 11.81 8.03 -6.51
C ASP A 23 11.35 7.51 -5.14
N LYS A 24 10.37 8.15 -4.50
CA LYS A 24 9.81 7.75 -3.20
C LYS A 24 9.27 6.31 -3.19
N LEU A 25 8.74 5.82 -4.29
CA LEU A 25 8.23 4.45 -4.40
C LEU A 25 9.35 3.40 -4.52
N SER A 26 10.53 3.78 -5.00
CA SER A 26 11.64 2.85 -5.26
C SER A 26 12.76 2.94 -4.23
N PHE A 27 12.91 4.09 -3.56
CA PHE A 27 13.98 4.38 -2.60
C PHE A 27 14.07 3.35 -1.47
N GLY A 28 12.94 2.87 -0.96
CA GLY A 28 12.90 1.85 0.08
C GLY A 28 13.65 0.56 -0.27
N MET A 29 13.75 0.22 -1.56
CA MET A 29 14.43 -0.99 -2.01
C MET A 29 15.95 -0.93 -1.81
N LEU A 30 16.55 0.27 -1.72
CA LEU A 30 17.98 0.44 -1.51
C LEU A 30 18.46 -0.18 -0.19
N TYR A 31 17.60 -0.20 0.82
CA TYR A 31 17.90 -0.76 2.13
C TYR A 31 16.99 -1.93 2.51
N GLN A 32 16.04 -2.36 1.67
CA GLN A 32 15.03 -3.37 1.99
C GLN A 32 15.60 -4.69 2.54
N TYR A 33 16.85 -5.03 2.23
CA TYR A 33 17.51 -6.26 2.67
C TYR A 33 18.58 -6.03 3.76
N SER A 34 18.65 -4.83 4.34
CA SER A 34 19.51 -4.58 5.50
C SER A 34 18.92 -5.13 6.79
N GLU A 35 17.61 -5.31 6.86
CA GLU A 35 16.87 -5.77 8.04
C GLU A 35 15.67 -6.65 7.65
N CYS A 36 15.10 -7.34 8.63
CA CYS A 36 13.83 -8.06 8.47
C CYS A 36 12.63 -7.11 8.61
N PHE A 37 12.38 -6.28 7.59
CA PHE A 37 11.33 -5.26 7.68
C PHE A 37 9.90 -5.81 7.71
N THR A 38 9.06 -5.08 8.43
CA THR A 38 7.59 -5.14 8.35
C THR A 38 7.10 -3.79 7.84
N GLN A 39 6.21 -3.82 6.85
CA GLN A 39 5.49 -2.66 6.36
C GLN A 39 4.28 -2.42 7.24
N VAL A 40 4.21 -1.22 7.82
CA VAL A 40 3.29 -0.90 8.90
C VAL A 40 2.60 0.42 8.62
N PHE A 41 1.27 0.41 8.66
CA PHE A 41 0.46 1.60 8.93
C PHE A 41 -0.17 1.41 10.32
N SER A 42 0.44 2.03 11.32
CA SER A 42 0.07 1.86 12.72
C SER A 42 -0.93 2.93 13.19
N HIS A 43 -1.39 2.80 14.43
CA HIS A 43 -2.23 3.80 15.09
C HIS A 43 -1.62 5.22 15.08
N ASP A 44 -0.29 5.34 15.18
CA ASP A 44 0.41 6.63 15.21
C ASP A 44 0.26 7.43 13.91
N GLU A 45 -0.10 6.77 12.81
CA GLU A 45 -0.26 7.43 11.50
C GLU A 45 -1.66 8.01 11.28
N VAL A 46 -2.63 7.71 12.16
CA VAL A 46 -4.05 8.07 11.99
C VAL A 46 -4.64 8.83 13.18
N VAL A 47 -3.79 9.58 13.88
CA VAL A 47 -4.10 10.42 15.04
C VAL A 47 -3.38 11.75 14.96
N HIS A 48 -3.68 12.67 15.89
CA HIS A 48 -2.94 13.92 16.10
C HIS A 48 -2.85 14.77 14.82
N GLU A 49 -4.00 14.99 14.16
CA GLU A 49 -4.13 15.84 12.97
C GLU A 49 -3.43 15.29 11.72
N LYS A 50 -2.93 14.04 11.78
CA LYS A 50 -2.34 13.36 10.63
C LYS A 50 -3.39 12.88 9.62
N LYS A 51 -4.68 12.96 9.94
CA LYS A 51 -5.82 12.40 9.20
C LYS A 51 -5.85 10.88 9.19
N SER A 52 -7.01 10.31 8.89
CA SER A 52 -7.14 8.88 8.61
C SER A 52 -6.39 8.48 7.34
N MET A 53 -6.17 7.18 7.12
CA MET A 53 -5.54 6.69 5.89
C MET A 53 -6.32 7.07 4.64
N LEU A 54 -7.66 7.07 4.70
CA LEU A 54 -8.50 7.45 3.56
C LEU A 54 -8.39 8.95 3.27
N GLU A 55 -8.40 9.79 4.31
CA GLU A 55 -8.32 11.25 4.18
C GLU A 55 -6.92 11.78 3.82
N LYS A 56 -5.90 10.91 3.88
CA LYS A 56 -4.59 11.18 3.27
C LYS A 56 -4.61 11.04 1.75
N MET A 57 -5.53 10.27 1.17
CA MET A 57 -5.54 10.03 -0.27
C MET A 57 -6.07 11.25 -1.05
N PRO A 58 -5.53 11.54 -2.25
CA PRO A 58 -5.96 12.65 -3.07
C PRO A 58 -7.29 12.34 -3.77
N GLY A 59 -7.94 13.40 -4.22
CA GLY A 59 -9.22 13.36 -4.93
C GLY A 59 -10.36 13.98 -4.12
N GLU A 60 -11.26 14.67 -4.82
CA GLU A 60 -12.40 15.35 -4.21
C GLU A 60 -13.46 14.36 -3.72
N SER A 61 -13.72 13.30 -4.48
CA SER A 61 -14.75 12.31 -4.15
C SER A 61 -14.20 11.19 -3.26
N LEU A 62 -15.05 10.68 -2.37
CA LEU A 62 -14.78 9.51 -1.54
C LEU A 62 -14.36 8.30 -2.39
N LEU A 63 -15.01 8.11 -3.54
CA LEU A 63 -14.70 7.04 -4.48
C LEU A 63 -13.26 7.14 -5.02
N ASN A 64 -12.77 8.35 -5.34
CA ASN A 64 -11.41 8.55 -5.81
C ASN A 64 -10.39 8.26 -4.70
N LYS A 65 -10.64 8.73 -3.48
CA LYS A 65 -9.81 8.40 -2.31
C LYS A 65 -9.75 6.89 -2.07
N ALA A 66 -10.89 6.20 -2.16
CA ALA A 66 -10.96 4.75 -1.99
C ALA A 66 -10.19 3.99 -3.08
N LYS A 67 -10.22 4.44 -4.34
CA LYS A 67 -9.39 3.87 -5.43
C LYS A 67 -7.90 4.00 -5.12
N GLN A 68 -7.46 5.19 -4.69
CA GLN A 68 -6.07 5.45 -4.33
C GLN A 68 -5.60 4.61 -3.14
N MET A 69 -6.46 4.45 -2.12
CA MET A 69 -6.18 3.62 -0.96
C MET A 69 -6.04 2.13 -1.32
N ARG A 70 -6.89 1.61 -2.21
CA ARG A 70 -6.74 0.24 -2.72
C ARG A 70 -5.44 0.06 -3.52
N CYS A 71 -5.03 1.07 -4.29
CA CYS A 71 -3.75 1.05 -5.00
C CYS A 71 -2.56 1.01 -4.02
N LEU A 72 -2.60 1.83 -2.96
CA LEU A 72 -1.61 1.78 -1.88
C LEU A 72 -1.53 0.38 -1.24
N TYR A 73 -2.67 -0.25 -0.94
CA TYR A 73 -2.69 -1.58 -0.31
C TYR A 73 -2.24 -2.69 -1.25
N GLY A 74 -2.59 -2.64 -2.53
CA GLY A 74 -2.03 -3.53 -3.54
C GLY A 74 -0.50 -3.45 -3.56
N PHE A 75 0.06 -2.24 -3.58
CA PHE A 75 1.50 -2.04 -3.52
C PHE A 75 2.12 -2.55 -2.21
N MET A 76 1.52 -2.21 -1.07
CA MET A 76 1.99 -2.65 0.25
C MET A 76 2.06 -4.18 0.37
N TRP A 77 1.04 -4.89 -0.10
CA TRP A 77 0.99 -6.36 -0.03
C TRP A 77 2.04 -7.02 -0.92
N MET A 78 2.28 -6.43 -2.10
CA MET A 78 3.24 -6.98 -3.06
C MET A 78 4.70 -6.59 -2.77
N TRP A 79 4.94 -5.52 -2.00
CA TRP A 79 6.28 -5.13 -1.58
C TRP A 79 6.95 -6.20 -0.67
N PRO A 80 8.28 -6.39 -0.66
CA PRO A 80 8.92 -7.33 0.27
C PRO A 80 8.74 -6.95 1.76
N GLY A 81 8.60 -7.95 2.62
CA GLY A 81 8.45 -7.81 4.08
C GLY A 81 7.03 -8.07 4.58
N LYS A 82 6.86 -8.21 5.89
CA LYS A 82 5.55 -8.55 6.49
C LYS A 82 4.60 -7.35 6.52
N LYS A 83 3.31 -7.58 6.79
CA LYS A 83 2.25 -6.57 6.68
C LYS A 83 1.61 -6.30 8.04
N THR A 84 1.34 -5.04 8.34
CA THR A 84 0.57 -4.65 9.53
C THR A 84 -0.30 -3.44 9.21
N LEU A 85 -1.60 -3.60 9.41
CA LEU A 85 -2.58 -2.52 9.37
C LEU A 85 -3.23 -2.36 10.73
N PHE A 86 -3.44 -1.11 11.14
CA PHE A 86 -4.22 -0.79 12.32
C PHE A 86 -5.73 -0.85 12.03
N MET A 87 -6.53 -1.19 13.04
CA MET A 87 -7.99 -1.26 12.91
C MET A 87 -8.58 0.07 12.41
N GLY A 88 -9.60 -0.01 11.56
CA GLY A 88 -10.17 1.17 10.89
C GLY A 88 -9.48 1.50 9.57
N CYS A 89 -8.20 1.15 9.40
CA CYS A 89 -7.51 1.31 8.13
C CYS A 89 -8.00 0.26 7.11
N ASP A 90 -8.42 -0.92 7.57
CA ASP A 90 -8.86 -2.05 6.75
C ASP A 90 -10.15 -1.80 5.97
N TYR A 91 -10.99 -0.85 6.37
CA TYR A 91 -12.19 -0.42 5.62
C TYR A 91 -12.19 1.09 5.27
N GLY A 92 -11.08 1.78 5.54
CA GLY A 92 -10.93 3.21 5.26
C GLY A 92 -11.84 4.10 6.11
N GLN A 93 -11.74 4.01 7.44
CA GLN A 93 -12.44 4.97 8.31
C GLN A 93 -12.12 6.42 7.93
N THR A 94 -13.12 7.28 7.85
CA THR A 94 -12.96 8.69 7.47
C THR A 94 -12.37 9.52 8.62
N SER A 95 -12.88 9.35 9.83
CA SER A 95 -12.39 10.04 11.03
C SER A 95 -11.02 9.52 11.48
N GLU A 96 -10.20 10.39 12.09
CA GLU A 96 -9.05 9.93 12.87
C GLU A 96 -9.46 8.94 13.96
N TRP A 97 -8.54 8.06 14.34
CA TRP A 97 -8.79 7.13 15.43
C TRP A 97 -8.91 7.91 16.74
N ARG A 98 -9.97 7.59 17.51
CA ARG A 98 -10.24 8.18 18.81
C ARG A 98 -10.31 7.07 19.84
N TYR A 99 -9.37 7.07 20.79
CA TYR A 99 -9.29 6.02 21.80
C TYR A 99 -10.52 5.94 22.74
N LYS A 100 -11.31 7.03 22.82
CA LYS A 100 -12.52 7.11 23.67
C LYS A 100 -13.79 6.66 22.96
N ASP A 101 -13.76 6.57 21.63
CA ASP A 101 -14.93 6.30 20.80
C ASP A 101 -14.81 4.93 20.13
N PHE A 102 -15.95 4.42 19.65
CA PHE A 102 -15.96 3.23 18.81
C PHE A 102 -15.49 3.56 17.39
N LEU A 103 -15.07 2.51 16.68
CA LEU A 103 -14.86 2.58 15.25
C LEU A 103 -16.19 2.87 14.52
N ASP A 104 -16.10 3.63 13.42
CA ASP A 104 -17.25 4.11 12.64
C ASP A 104 -17.81 2.97 11.74
N TRP A 105 -18.35 1.90 12.34
CA TRP A 105 -18.80 0.70 11.62
C TRP A 105 -19.90 0.94 10.57
N HIS A 106 -20.73 1.97 10.77
CA HIS A 106 -21.78 2.37 9.84
C HIS A 106 -21.25 2.75 8.45
N LEU A 107 -19.95 3.08 8.32
CA LEU A 107 -19.32 3.37 7.04
C LEU A 107 -19.37 2.17 6.08
N LEU A 108 -19.43 0.94 6.59
CA LEU A 108 -19.51 -0.29 5.77
C LEU A 108 -20.82 -0.41 4.97
N ASP A 109 -21.84 0.41 5.28
CA ASP A 109 -23.07 0.49 4.48
C ASP A 109 -22.83 1.17 3.11
N SER A 110 -21.69 1.83 2.93
CA SER A 110 -21.25 2.45 1.67
C SER A 110 -20.37 1.51 0.84
N PHE A 111 -20.48 1.62 -0.48
CA PHE A 111 -19.68 0.82 -1.42
C PHE A 111 -18.17 1.13 -1.34
N GLU A 112 -17.81 2.39 -1.09
CA GLU A 112 -16.42 2.83 -1.03
C GLU A 112 -15.66 2.13 0.10
N HIS A 113 -16.25 2.07 1.30
CA HIS A 113 -15.64 1.47 2.49
C HIS A 113 -15.68 -0.06 2.45
N SER A 114 -16.82 -0.65 2.12
CA SER A 114 -16.94 -2.12 1.95
C SER A 114 -16.06 -2.65 0.81
N GLY A 115 -15.82 -1.84 -0.22
CA GLY A 115 -14.87 -2.14 -1.29
C GLY A 115 -13.41 -2.14 -0.84
N ILE A 116 -13.02 -1.26 0.09
CA ILE A 116 -11.68 -1.28 0.71
C ILE A 116 -11.53 -2.54 1.58
N GLN A 117 -12.54 -2.85 2.40
CA GLN A 117 -12.55 -4.05 3.23
C GLN A 117 -12.43 -5.33 2.39
N SER A 118 -13.20 -5.41 1.30
CA SER A 118 -13.13 -6.54 0.36
C SER A 118 -11.75 -6.64 -0.28
N CYS A 119 -11.14 -5.52 -0.66
CA CYS A 119 -9.78 -5.50 -1.19
C CYS A 119 -8.76 -6.03 -0.17
N VAL A 120 -8.83 -5.63 1.10
CA VAL A 120 -7.93 -6.14 2.15
C VAL A 120 -8.15 -7.63 2.41
N ARG A 121 -9.40 -8.09 2.42
CA ARG A 121 -9.74 -9.52 2.51
C ARG A 121 -9.10 -10.32 1.39
N ASP A 122 -9.29 -9.88 0.15
CA ASP A 122 -8.80 -10.59 -1.04
C ASP A 122 -7.27 -10.55 -1.12
N LEU A 123 -6.64 -9.43 -0.73
CA LEU A 123 -5.18 -9.32 -0.59
C LEU A 123 -4.62 -10.28 0.47
N ASN A 124 -5.31 -10.46 1.60
CA ASN A 124 -4.91 -11.43 2.62
C ASN A 124 -5.02 -12.87 2.11
N GLN A 125 -6.06 -13.19 1.34
CA GLN A 125 -6.20 -14.50 0.70
C GLN A 125 -5.04 -14.74 -0.29
N ILE A 126 -4.79 -13.78 -1.19
CA ILE A 126 -3.68 -13.83 -2.15
C ILE A 126 -2.33 -14.00 -1.45
N TYR A 127 -2.09 -13.30 -0.33
CA TYR A 127 -0.85 -13.39 0.45
C TYR A 127 -0.61 -14.80 1.01
N GLN A 128 -1.68 -15.52 1.37
CA GLN A 128 -1.60 -16.89 1.89
C GLN A 128 -1.47 -17.93 0.77
N GLU A 129 -2.14 -17.70 -0.36
CA GLU A 129 -2.23 -18.65 -1.47
C GLU A 129 -1.02 -18.58 -2.41
N ILE A 130 -0.46 -17.39 -2.66
CA ILE A 130 0.66 -17.20 -3.60
C ILE A 130 1.98 -17.17 -2.83
N PRO A 131 2.81 -18.23 -2.90
CA PRO A 131 3.95 -18.35 -2.00
C PRO A 131 5.06 -17.32 -2.25
N SER A 132 5.22 -16.85 -3.49
CA SER A 132 6.26 -15.87 -3.87
C SER A 132 6.12 -14.51 -3.18
N ILE A 133 4.94 -14.18 -2.67
CA ILE A 133 4.67 -12.93 -1.96
C ILE A 133 5.28 -12.94 -0.54
N ALA A 134 5.51 -14.10 0.06
CA ALA A 134 5.96 -14.20 1.46
C ALA A 134 7.24 -15.01 1.68
N GLN A 135 7.51 -16.02 0.84
CA GLN A 135 8.61 -16.99 1.05
C GLN A 135 10.00 -16.36 1.11
N LYS A 136 10.24 -15.37 0.24
CA LYS A 136 11.57 -14.75 0.06
C LYS A 136 11.59 -13.27 0.45
N ASP A 137 10.72 -12.84 1.37
CA ASP A 137 10.64 -11.43 1.81
C ASP A 137 11.99 -10.83 2.26
N TYR A 138 12.88 -11.66 2.81
CA TYR A 138 14.18 -11.24 3.35
C TYR A 138 15.38 -11.70 2.50
N ASN A 139 15.12 -12.28 1.32
CA ASN A 139 16.15 -12.69 0.40
C ASN A 139 16.09 -11.79 -0.85
N LYS A 140 17.22 -11.13 -1.17
CA LYS A 140 17.35 -10.27 -2.35
C LYS A 140 16.95 -10.95 -3.66
N ASP A 141 17.13 -12.27 -3.77
CA ASP A 141 16.77 -13.04 -4.96
C ASP A 141 15.24 -13.25 -5.09
N GLY A 142 14.47 -12.83 -4.08
CA GLY A 142 13.00 -12.85 -4.05
C GLY A 142 12.34 -11.68 -4.78
N PHE A 143 13.11 -10.69 -5.23
CA PHE A 143 12.61 -9.48 -5.86
C PHE A 143 13.49 -9.07 -7.05
N GLU A 144 12.88 -8.57 -8.11
CA GLU A 144 13.62 -7.96 -9.22
C GLU A 144 12.81 -6.82 -9.83
N TRP A 145 13.41 -5.65 -9.98
CA TRP A 145 12.80 -4.56 -10.73
C TRP A 145 12.74 -4.91 -12.23
N ILE A 146 11.56 -4.76 -12.83
CA ILE A 146 11.40 -4.75 -14.29
C ILE A 146 11.53 -3.30 -14.79
N ASN A 147 10.82 -2.38 -14.15
CA ASN A 147 10.91 -0.95 -14.39
C ASN A 147 10.47 -0.19 -13.13
N HIS A 148 11.27 0.76 -12.66
CA HIS A 148 10.96 1.60 -11.50
C HIS A 148 11.13 3.09 -11.78
N SER A 149 11.38 3.45 -13.04
CA SER A 149 11.75 4.81 -13.45
C SER A 149 10.72 5.46 -14.37
N ASP A 150 9.57 4.83 -14.61
CA ASP A 150 8.48 5.38 -15.44
C ASP A 150 7.66 6.42 -14.68
N SER A 151 8.35 7.48 -14.26
CA SER A 151 7.77 8.62 -13.56
C SER A 151 6.72 9.35 -14.38
N LYS A 152 6.86 9.39 -15.71
CA LYS A 152 5.92 10.07 -16.62
C LYS A 152 4.52 9.48 -16.54
N ASN A 153 4.40 8.15 -16.49
CA ASN A 153 3.11 7.48 -16.33
C ASN A 153 2.80 7.12 -14.87
N CYS A 154 3.65 7.52 -13.92
CA CYS A 154 3.57 7.11 -12.52
C CYS A 154 3.42 5.59 -12.36
N SER A 155 4.22 4.83 -13.11
CA SER A 155 4.12 3.37 -13.16
C SER A 155 5.40 2.67 -12.72
N LEU A 156 5.27 1.47 -12.17
CA LEU A 156 6.39 0.59 -11.87
C LEU A 156 5.98 -0.87 -12.08
N ALA A 157 6.98 -1.72 -12.27
CA ALA A 157 6.82 -3.15 -12.40
C ALA A 157 7.99 -3.89 -11.76
N PHE A 158 7.71 -4.99 -11.07
CA PHE A 158 8.70 -5.86 -10.46
C PHE A 158 8.23 -7.31 -10.36
N LEU A 159 9.17 -8.22 -10.16
CA LEU A 159 8.91 -9.63 -9.91
C LEU A 159 8.96 -9.93 -8.42
N ARG A 160 8.05 -10.79 -7.96
CA ARG A 160 8.16 -11.54 -6.70
C ARG A 160 8.46 -12.99 -7.04
N LYS A 161 9.59 -13.51 -6.57
CA LYS A 161 10.08 -14.85 -6.91
C LYS A 161 9.91 -15.79 -5.73
N GLY A 162 9.31 -16.95 -5.97
CA GLY A 162 9.22 -18.05 -5.01
C GLY A 162 10.45 -18.95 -5.03
N HIS A 163 10.35 -20.13 -4.42
CA HIS A 163 11.39 -21.15 -4.53
C HIS A 163 11.41 -21.81 -5.91
N LYS A 164 10.26 -21.92 -6.57
CA LYS A 164 10.15 -22.44 -7.93
C LYS A 164 9.93 -21.30 -8.93
N ALA A 165 10.35 -21.51 -10.17
CA ALA A 165 10.16 -20.53 -11.24
C ALA A 165 8.67 -20.28 -11.52
N GLU A 166 7.83 -21.32 -11.45
CA GLU A 166 6.37 -21.25 -11.64
C GLU A 166 5.64 -20.37 -10.62
N ASP A 167 6.25 -20.11 -9.45
CA ASP A 167 5.67 -19.25 -8.42
C ASP A 167 5.90 -17.76 -8.71
N THR A 168 6.67 -17.41 -9.76
CA THR A 168 7.06 -16.02 -10.02
C THR A 168 5.86 -15.17 -10.41
N LEU A 169 5.64 -14.08 -9.67
CA LEU A 169 4.56 -13.13 -9.90
C LEU A 169 5.13 -11.83 -10.50
N LEU A 170 4.55 -11.37 -11.61
CA LEU A 170 4.76 -10.01 -12.11
C LEU A 170 3.76 -9.08 -11.44
N VAL A 171 4.27 -8.03 -10.81
CA VAL A 171 3.49 -6.96 -10.19
C VAL A 171 3.63 -5.71 -11.03
N VAL A 172 2.52 -5.07 -11.35
CA VAL A 172 2.46 -3.80 -12.07
C VAL A 172 1.60 -2.83 -11.27
N GLY A 173 2.16 -1.66 -10.95
CA GLY A 173 1.46 -0.58 -10.27
C GLY A 173 1.31 0.63 -11.19
N ASN A 174 0.09 1.16 -11.31
CA ASN A 174 -0.20 2.46 -11.91
C ASN A 174 -0.74 3.37 -10.81
N PHE A 175 -0.03 4.46 -10.54
CA PHE A 175 -0.34 5.43 -9.50
C PHE A 175 -0.80 6.78 -10.08
N SER A 176 -1.21 6.82 -11.34
CA SER A 176 -1.87 7.99 -11.92
C SER A 176 -3.38 7.95 -11.69
N SER A 177 -4.10 8.92 -12.27
CA SER A 177 -5.57 8.95 -12.31
C SER A 177 -6.15 8.32 -13.58
N GLU A 178 -5.30 7.98 -14.56
CA GLU A 178 -5.68 7.42 -15.87
C GLU A 178 -5.44 5.91 -15.94
#